data_AF-A0A968PY93-F1
#
_entry.id   AF-A0A968PY93-F1
#
_cell.length_a   1.000
_cell.length_b   1.000
_cell.length_c   1.000
_cell.angle_alpha   90.00
_cell.angle_beta   90.00
_cell.angle_gamma   90.00
#
_symmetry.space_group_name_H-M   'P 1'
#
loop_
_entity.id
_entity.type
_entity.pdbx_description
1 polymer ?
#
loop_
_entity_poly.entity_id
_entity_poly.type
_entity_poly.pdbx_seq_one_letter_code
_entity_poly.pdbx_strand_id
1 'polypeptide(L)'
;MIPYPITDLKDSIFGRAAMGGKVVNIPDLDDDHLIQGDQDLLERGVRSLLLIPLVSRSGWWGESPNHMIGLVGLTSTQPYAFSRADVNQARALIPALTAALRPGVQNRFTNIHPSVRWRFEQEAERRSWGLPPRPHPV
;
A
#
# COMPACT_ATOMS: atom_id res chain seq x y z
N MET A 1 -5.06 12.61 8.05
CA MET A 1 -5.38 11.36 7.33
C MET A 1 -6.24 10.54 8.27
N ILE A 2 -7.50 10.30 7.93
CA ILE A 2 -8.42 9.52 8.76
C ILE A 2 -8.09 8.03 8.50
N PRO A 3 -7.82 7.23 9.53
CA PRO A 3 -7.61 5.79 9.34
C PRO A 3 -8.97 5.11 9.09
N TYR A 4 -9.08 4.38 7.98
CA TYR A 4 -10.25 3.55 7.69
C TYR A 4 -9.95 2.08 8.01
N PRO A 5 -10.91 1.32 8.55
CA PRO A 5 -10.73 -0.11 8.73
C PRO A 5 -10.64 -0.80 7.36
N ILE A 6 -9.79 -1.83 7.28
CA ILE A 6 -9.50 -2.53 6.02
C ILE A 6 -10.73 -3.21 5.40
N THR A 7 -11.76 -3.47 6.21
CA THR A 7 -13.06 -4.02 5.77
C THR A 7 -13.78 -3.06 4.83
N ASP A 8 -13.77 -1.78 5.16
CA ASP A 8 -14.45 -0.73 4.39
C ASP A 8 -13.67 -0.42 3.12
N LEU A 9 -12.37 -0.75 3.11
CA LEU A 9 -11.54 -0.62 1.93
C LEU A 9 -11.86 -1.67 0.87
N LYS A 10 -12.35 -2.88 1.23
CA LYS A 10 -12.56 -3.97 0.25
C LYS A 10 -13.54 -3.60 -0.85
N ASP A 11 -14.64 -2.95 -0.48
CA ASP A 11 -15.67 -2.53 -1.42
C ASP A 11 -15.40 -1.15 -2.04
N SER A 12 -14.38 -0.43 -1.52
CA SER A 12 -13.97 0.88 -2.05
C SER A 12 -13.33 0.80 -3.43
N ILE A 13 -13.23 1.94 -4.08
CA ILE A 13 -12.39 2.10 -5.28
C ILE A 13 -10.93 1.66 -5.04
N PHE A 14 -10.41 1.88 -3.83
CA PHE A 14 -9.05 1.50 -3.45
C PHE A 14 -8.90 -0.01 -3.31
N GLY A 15 -9.88 -0.70 -2.73
CA GLY A 15 -9.90 -2.16 -2.60
C GLY A 15 -10.02 -2.86 -3.93
N ARG A 16 -10.89 -2.35 -4.82
CA ARG A 16 -11.01 -2.87 -6.19
C ARG A 16 -9.71 -2.71 -6.98
N ALA A 17 -9.07 -1.54 -6.90
CA ALA A 17 -7.75 -1.32 -7.50
C ALA A 17 -6.67 -2.23 -6.89
N ALA A 18 -6.74 -2.45 -5.58
CA ALA A 18 -5.82 -3.33 -4.87
C ALA A 18 -5.92 -4.79 -5.31
N MET A 19 -7.13 -5.34 -5.37
CA MET A 19 -7.37 -6.73 -5.77
C MET A 19 -7.06 -6.98 -7.25
N GLY A 20 -7.33 -6.00 -8.12
CA GLY A 20 -7.14 -6.14 -9.55
C GLY A 20 -5.68 -6.20 -10.01
N GLY A 21 -4.73 -5.69 -9.21
CA GLY A 21 -3.31 -5.64 -9.54
C GLY A 21 -2.99 -4.90 -10.84
N LYS A 22 -3.92 -4.07 -11.32
CA LYS A 22 -3.81 -3.28 -12.55
C LYS A 22 -4.07 -1.81 -12.23
N VAL A 23 -3.42 -0.92 -12.99
CA VAL A 23 -3.70 0.52 -12.90
C VAL A 23 -5.19 0.77 -13.18
N VAL A 24 -5.85 1.49 -12.29
CA VAL A 24 -7.26 1.87 -12.38
C VAL A 24 -7.35 3.38 -12.60
N ASN A 25 -8.11 3.78 -13.62
CA ASN A 25 -8.44 5.18 -13.89
C ASN A 25 -9.91 5.41 -13.53
N ILE A 26 -10.16 6.35 -12.63
CA ILE A 26 -11.49 6.77 -12.22
C ILE A 26 -11.71 8.16 -12.82
N PRO A 27 -12.51 8.24 -13.90
CA PRO A 27 -12.65 9.46 -14.67
C PRO A 27 -13.41 10.54 -13.93
N ASP A 28 -14.50 10.21 -13.24
CA ASP A 28 -15.15 11.10 -12.29
C ASP A 28 -15.43 10.34 -11.00
N LEU A 29 -15.17 10.97 -9.86
CA LEU A 29 -15.48 10.42 -8.55
C LEU A 29 -16.96 10.65 -8.22
N ASP A 30 -17.58 11.69 -8.79
CA ASP A 30 -18.98 12.07 -8.57
C ASP A 30 -20.00 11.12 -9.23
N ASP A 31 -19.54 10.04 -9.86
CA ASP A 31 -20.40 8.98 -10.39
C ASP A 31 -21.00 8.13 -9.24
N ASP A 32 -22.25 7.67 -9.41
CA ASP A 32 -23.22 7.06 -8.45
C ASP A 32 -22.74 5.87 -7.55
N HIS A 33 -21.44 5.55 -7.47
CA HIS A 33 -20.93 4.31 -6.86
C HIS A 33 -19.91 4.52 -5.73
N LEU A 34 -19.98 5.66 -5.03
CA LEU A 34 -19.09 5.92 -3.91
C LEU A 34 -19.61 5.34 -2.60
N ILE A 35 -18.71 4.71 -1.86
CA ILE A 35 -18.90 4.42 -0.44
C ILE A 35 -18.29 5.54 0.42
N GLN A 36 -18.60 5.54 1.71
CA GLN A 36 -18.28 6.64 2.63
C GLN A 36 -16.79 7.05 2.63
N GLY A 37 -15.85 6.10 2.46
CA GLY A 37 -14.42 6.40 2.36
C GLY A 37 -14.02 7.20 1.11
N ASP A 38 -14.85 7.21 0.07
CA ASP A 38 -14.61 7.95 -1.16
C ASP A 38 -15.25 9.36 -1.11
N GLN A 39 -16.24 9.59 -0.24
CA GLN A 39 -16.87 10.90 -0.05
C GLN A 39 -15.89 11.94 0.53
N ASP A 40 -15.01 11.53 1.44
CA ASP A 40 -14.01 12.44 2.01
C ASP A 40 -13.05 13.01 0.93
N LEU A 41 -12.87 12.30 -0.18
CA LEU A 41 -12.09 12.79 -1.32
C LEU A 41 -12.89 13.79 -2.16
N LEU A 42 -14.17 13.52 -2.40
CA LEU A 42 -15.08 14.48 -3.03
C LEU A 42 -15.18 15.78 -2.23
N GLU A 43 -15.36 15.69 -0.91
CA GLU A 43 -15.43 16.87 -0.03
C GLU A 43 -14.15 17.71 -0.06
N ARG A 44 -13.00 17.06 -0.32
CA ARG A 44 -11.71 17.72 -0.54
C ARG A 44 -11.52 18.24 -1.98
N GLY A 45 -12.54 18.15 -2.82
CA GLY A 45 -12.57 18.63 -4.19
C GLY A 45 -11.94 17.69 -5.21
N VAL A 46 -11.61 16.45 -4.85
CA VAL A 46 -11.07 15.47 -5.79
C VAL A 46 -12.19 14.98 -6.71
N ARG A 47 -11.95 15.08 -8.02
CA ARG A 47 -12.89 14.67 -9.07
C ARG A 47 -12.40 13.51 -9.91
N SER A 48 -11.10 13.24 -9.98
CA SER A 48 -10.60 12.05 -10.68
C SER A 48 -9.38 11.45 -10.02
N LEU A 49 -9.17 10.15 -10.23
CA LEU A 49 -8.12 9.37 -9.58
C LEU A 49 -7.41 8.45 -10.57
N LEU A 50 -6.08 8.36 -10.46
CA LEU A 50 -5.28 7.31 -11.08
C LEU A 50 -4.62 6.48 -9.99
N LEU A 51 -5.03 5.21 -9.88
CA LEU A 51 -4.58 4.29 -8.84
C LEU A 51 -3.57 3.31 -9.43
N ILE A 52 -2.38 3.26 -8.83
CA ILE A 52 -1.24 2.46 -9.27
C ILE A 52 -0.94 1.41 -8.20
N PRO A 53 -1.34 0.15 -8.40
CA PRO A 53 -1.07 -0.90 -7.44
C PRO A 53 0.40 -1.31 -7.48
N LEU A 54 0.98 -1.52 -6.31
CA LEU A 54 2.34 -2.00 -6.13
C LEU A 54 2.27 -3.42 -5.64
N VAL A 55 2.63 -4.36 -6.50
CA VAL A 55 2.55 -5.80 -6.22
C VAL A 55 3.93 -6.42 -6.30
N SER A 56 4.28 -7.22 -5.29
CA SER A 56 5.45 -8.08 -5.30
C SER A 56 5.05 -9.46 -5.79
N ARG A 57 5.84 -10.01 -6.70
CA ARG A 57 5.87 -11.45 -6.93
C ARG A 57 6.87 -12.06 -5.95
N SER A 58 6.41 -12.22 -4.71
CA SER A 58 7.16 -12.90 -3.66
C SER A 58 6.75 -14.36 -3.66
N GLY A 59 7.44 -15.19 -4.43
CA GLY A 59 7.29 -16.64 -4.37
C GLY A 59 8.04 -17.20 -3.16
N TRP A 60 7.48 -17.06 -1.96
CA TRP A 60 7.89 -17.86 -0.80
C TRP A 60 6.70 -18.74 -0.40
N TRP A 61 6.98 -20.03 -0.20
CA TRP A 61 6.09 -21.14 0.14
C TRP A 61 4.64 -20.78 0.52
N GLY A 62 3.69 -21.12 -0.36
CA GLY A 62 2.27 -21.27 -0.01
C GLY A 62 1.38 -20.02 -0.05
N GLU A 63 1.92 -18.81 -0.25
CA GLU A 63 1.10 -17.60 -0.39
C GLU A 63 0.75 -17.26 -1.85
N SER A 64 -0.34 -16.49 -2.03
CA SER A 64 -0.82 -16.03 -3.34
C SER A 64 0.30 -15.34 -4.14
N PRO A 65 0.43 -15.62 -5.45
CA PRO A 65 1.58 -15.22 -6.27
C PRO A 65 1.78 -13.69 -6.43
N ASN A 66 0.80 -12.89 -6.01
CA ASN A 66 0.87 -11.43 -5.97
C ASN A 66 0.59 -10.96 -4.54
N HIS A 67 1.65 -10.55 -3.84
CA HIS A 67 1.52 -9.87 -2.56
C HIS A 67 1.45 -8.36 -2.80
N MET A 68 0.34 -7.72 -2.42
CA MET A 68 0.24 -6.26 -2.51
C MET A 68 1.18 -5.60 -1.48
N ILE A 69 2.11 -4.78 -1.97
CA ILE A 69 3.01 -3.96 -1.16
C ILE A 69 2.33 -2.63 -0.79
N GLY A 70 1.51 -2.08 -1.68
CA GLY A 70 0.79 -0.85 -1.44
C GLY A 70 0.06 -0.32 -2.67
N LEU A 71 -0.43 0.92 -2.57
CA LEU A 71 -1.18 1.61 -3.61
C LEU A 71 -0.73 3.07 -3.67
N VAL A 72 -0.46 3.58 -4.87
CA VAL A 72 -0.19 5.00 -5.10
C VAL A 72 -1.41 5.61 -5.78
N GLY A 73 -1.94 6.69 -5.22
CA GLY A 73 -3.05 7.44 -5.81
C GLY A 73 -2.59 8.80 -6.30
N LEU A 74 -2.84 9.11 -7.58
CA LEU A 74 -2.80 10.47 -8.10
C LEU A 74 -4.22 11.02 -8.10
N THR A 75 -4.39 12.25 -7.63
CA THR A 75 -5.70 12.91 -7.50
C THR A 75 -5.74 14.18 -8.32
N SER A 76 -6.86 14.46 -8.97
CA SER A 76 -7.11 15.75 -9.64
C SER A 76 -8.45 16.31 -9.23
N THR A 77 -8.58 17.64 -9.21
CA THR A 77 -9.84 18.36 -8.98
C THR A 77 -10.69 18.49 -10.24
N GLN A 78 -10.19 18.04 -11.39
CA GLN A 78 -10.91 18.02 -12.66
C GLN A 78 -11.35 16.59 -12.99
N PRO A 79 -12.59 16.38 -13.47
CA PRO A 79 -12.99 15.09 -14.01
C PRO A 79 -12.23 14.84 -15.33
N TYR A 80 -12.06 13.56 -15.67
CA TYR A 80 -11.37 13.06 -16.87
C TYR A 80 -9.92 13.57 -17.04
N ALA A 81 -9.24 13.90 -15.94
CA ALA A 81 -7.88 14.48 -16.01
C ALA A 81 -6.81 13.48 -16.49
N PHE A 82 -7.05 12.18 -16.36
CA PHE A 82 -6.09 11.14 -16.73
C PHE A 82 -6.47 10.46 -18.03
N SER A 83 -5.55 10.52 -18.99
CA SER A 83 -5.66 9.92 -20.31
C SER A 83 -5.17 8.47 -20.35
N ARG A 84 -5.37 7.81 -21.50
CA ARG A 84 -4.80 6.49 -21.76
C ARG A 84 -3.26 6.50 -21.76
N ALA A 85 -2.63 7.61 -22.14
CA ALA A 85 -1.19 7.75 -22.08
C ALA A 85 -0.69 7.73 -20.63
N ASP A 86 -1.39 8.42 -19.73
CA ASP A 86 -1.07 8.46 -18.30
C ASP A 86 -1.19 7.06 -17.67
N VAL A 87 -2.23 6.29 -18.04
CA VAL A 87 -2.38 4.89 -17.62
C VAL A 87 -1.18 4.04 -18.06
N ASN A 88 -0.69 4.22 -19.30
CA ASN A 88 0.45 3.47 -19.81
C ASN A 88 1.76 3.87 -19.09
N GLN A 89 1.96 5.16 -18.85
CA GLN A 89 3.13 5.65 -18.10
C GLN A 89 3.09 5.16 -16.66
N ALA A 90 1.93 5.22 -16.00
CA ALA A 90 1.73 4.71 -14.65
C ALA A 90 2.07 3.22 -14.54
N ARG A 91 1.70 2.40 -15.54
CA ARG A 91 2.10 0.98 -15.60
C ARG A 91 3.62 0.81 -15.66
N ALA A 92 4.30 1.65 -16.43
CA ALA A 92 5.76 1.61 -16.54
C ALA A 92 6.47 2.01 -15.23
N LEU A 93 5.81 2.80 -14.36
CA LEU A 93 6.35 3.20 -13.06
C LEU A 93 6.25 2.12 -11.97
N ILE A 94 5.36 1.13 -12.13
CA ILE A 94 5.11 0.10 -11.11
C ILE A 94 6.41 -0.56 -10.61
N PRO A 95 7.34 -1.04 -11.47
CA PRO A 95 8.55 -1.69 -11.00
C PRO A 95 9.45 -0.77 -10.16
N ALA A 96 9.61 0.49 -10.60
CA ALA A 96 10.44 1.47 -9.90
C ALA A 96 9.84 1.85 -8.54
N LEU A 97 8.54 2.12 -8.50
CA LEU A 97 7.81 2.43 -7.26
C LEU A 97 7.82 1.24 -6.28
N THR A 98 7.60 0.04 -6.81
CA THR A 98 7.63 -1.20 -6.01
C THR A 98 9.03 -1.44 -5.43
N ALA A 99 10.09 -1.24 -6.21
CA ALA A 99 11.46 -1.37 -5.74
C ALA A 99 11.82 -0.32 -4.68
N ALA A 100 11.38 0.94 -4.86
CA ALA A 100 11.61 2.01 -3.90
C ALA A 100 10.91 1.79 -2.56
N LEU A 101 9.73 1.14 -2.57
CA LEU A 101 8.99 0.83 -1.34
C LEU A 101 9.41 -0.48 -0.68
N ARG A 102 10.16 -1.34 -1.39
CA ARG A 102 10.65 -2.61 -0.87
C ARG A 102 11.50 -2.44 0.41
N PRO A 103 12.48 -1.52 0.53
CA PRO A 103 13.23 -1.33 1.77
C PRO A 103 12.35 -0.98 2.98
N GLY A 104 11.25 -0.23 2.79
CA GLY A 104 10.33 0.13 3.88
C GLY A 104 9.48 -1.03 4.40
N VAL A 105 9.19 -2.02 3.54
CA VAL A 105 8.41 -3.22 3.87
C VAL A 105 9.30 -4.38 4.31
N GLN A 106 10.49 -4.53 3.70
CA GLN A 106 11.43 -5.62 3.96
C GLN A 106 12.39 -5.36 5.15
N ASN A 107 12.65 -4.11 5.54
CA ASN A 107 13.47 -3.79 6.72
C ASN A 107 12.84 -4.23 8.04
N ARG A 108 11.61 -4.77 8.04
CA ARG A 108 11.06 -5.35 9.27
C ARG A 108 11.70 -6.69 9.59
N PHE A 109 11.69 -7.74 8.75
CA PHE A 109 12.19 -9.05 9.22
C PHE A 109 12.57 -10.02 8.09
N THR A 110 13.64 -9.77 7.31
CA THR A 110 14.10 -10.78 6.32
C THR A 110 15.36 -11.55 6.67
N ASN A 111 16.09 -11.17 7.73
CA ASN A 111 17.27 -11.90 8.19
C ASN A 111 17.10 -12.58 9.56
N ILE A 112 15.87 -12.65 10.10
CA ILE A 112 15.62 -13.22 11.42
C ILE A 112 14.94 -14.58 11.24
N HIS A 113 15.69 -15.65 11.49
CA HIS A 113 15.14 -17.00 11.48
C HIS A 113 13.98 -17.10 12.51
N PRO A 114 12.87 -17.81 12.22
CA PRO A 114 11.69 -17.83 13.07
C PRO A 114 11.98 -18.17 14.54
N SER A 115 12.96 -19.03 14.80
CA SER A 115 13.38 -19.44 16.15
C SER A 115 14.02 -18.33 17.00
N VAL A 116 14.45 -17.22 16.40
CA VAL A 116 15.09 -16.10 17.12
C VAL A 116 14.26 -14.81 17.09
N ARG A 117 13.13 -14.79 16.38
CA ARG A 117 12.22 -13.62 16.26
C ARG A 117 11.81 -13.05 17.62
N TRP A 118 11.44 -13.93 18.56
CA TRP A 118 10.99 -13.56 19.90
C TRP A 118 12.04 -12.76 20.68
N ARG A 119 13.34 -12.98 20.45
CA ARG A 119 14.42 -12.24 21.12
C ARG A 119 14.50 -10.79 20.64
N PHE A 120 14.23 -10.56 19.36
CA PHE A 120 14.24 -9.22 18.80
C PHE A 120 13.00 -8.43 19.18
N GLU A 121 11.83 -9.08 19.22
CA GLU A 121 10.59 -8.47 19.69
C GLU A 121 10.69 -8.08 21.17
N GLN A 122 11.21 -8.97 22.02
CA GLN A 122 11.44 -8.70 23.44
C GLN A 122 12.46 -7.58 23.69
N GLU A 123 13.56 -7.53 22.93
CA GLU A 123 14.57 -6.47 23.08
C GLU A 123 14.07 -5.13 22.53
N ALA A 124 13.23 -5.13 21.48
CA ALA A 124 12.59 -3.92 20.98
C ALA A 124 11.59 -3.33 21.99
N GLU A 125 10.77 -4.15 22.64
CA GLU A 125 9.87 -3.73 23.72
C GLU A 125 10.66 -3.14 24.89
N ARG A 126 11.72 -3.84 25.33
CA ARG A 126 12.60 -3.37 26.40
C ARG A 126 13.25 -2.02 26.09
N ARG A 127 13.67 -1.80 24.84
CA ARG A 127 14.23 -0.51 24.40
C ARG A 127 13.19 0.59 24.31
N SER A 128 11.94 0.26 24.00
CA SER A 128 10.85 1.25 24.01
C SER A 128 10.59 1.82 25.41
N TRP A 129 10.97 1.08 26.46
CA TRP A 129 10.93 1.52 27.86
C TRP A 129 12.22 2.23 28.32
N GLY A 130 13.15 2.53 27.41
CA GLY A 130 14.37 3.28 27.70
C GLY A 130 15.50 2.47 28.35
N LEU A 131 15.40 1.14 28.37
CA LEU A 131 16.41 0.28 29.00
C LEU A 131 17.64 0.07 28.07
N PRO A 132 18.87 0.04 28.61
CA PRO A 132 20.10 -0.07 27.82
C PRO A 132 20.25 -1.46 27.16
N PRO A 133 20.97 -1.60 26.03
CA PRO A 133 21.13 -2.88 25.32
C PRO A 133 21.65 -4.01 26.22
N ARG A 134 21.11 -5.22 26.09
CA ARG A 134 21.75 -6.39 26.73
C ARG A 134 23.03 -6.78 25.97
N PRO A 135 24.16 -7.03 26.66
CA PRO A 135 25.35 -7.59 26.02
C PRO A 135 25.06 -9.03 25.56
N HIS A 136 25.58 -9.38 24.39
CA HIS A 136 25.52 -10.76 23.89
C HIS A 136 26.50 -11.62 24.70
N PRO A 137 26.07 -12.75 25.29
CA PRO A 137 27.02 -13.73 25.78
C PRO A 137 27.72 -14.35 24.56
N VAL A 138 29.06 -14.36 24.61
CA VAL A 138 29.93 -15.07 23.66
C VAL A 138 29.69 -16.56 23.76
#